data_AF-A0AAJ3Z1I3-F1
#
_entry.id   AF-A0AAJ3Z1I3-F1
#
_cell.length_a   1.000
_cell.length_b   1.000
_cell.length_c   1.000
_cell.angle_alpha   90.00
_cell.angle_beta   90.00
_cell.angle_gamma   90.00
#
_symmetry.space_group_name_H-M   'P 1'
#
loop_
_entity.id
_entity.type
_entity.pdbx_description
1 polymer ?
#
loop_
_entity_poly.entity_id
_entity_poly.type
_entity_poly.pdbx_seq_one_letter_code
_entity_poly.pdbx_strand_id
1 'polypeptide(L)'
;MTTIYSMDSLKEKLAKLLDVIPKHSSAVYLDYPLYGNVGDLLIMKGTEAFFKAYGIRVCERWNAENFNLGRKIPEEAIIVCQGGGNFGDLYPHFQQFRERVIEHYPNNRIVILPQSIYYENEENIRRTRDILTAHPDLHLYTREKASFQFANEHFEGLNNIRMMPDMAHQLWPIEPTEKPSESVLRLIRTDKEANGSLQKAQEPDTYDWPVILSDRDKRGIRRLQTLNALNKKAGNPLPIAHYWERYSDMLVNKSIRFFSCYESVVTSRLHGHILSCLLQKENIVIDNSYGKNANYYNTWMKDIPNTKLIQEKTEEPPVPV
;
A
#
# COMPACT_ATOMS: atom_id res chain seq x y z
N MET A 1 21.60 -15.95 10.07
CA MET A 1 20.41 -16.39 10.84
C MET A 1 19.20 -16.13 9.96
N THR A 2 18.41 -17.15 9.64
CA THR A 2 17.17 -16.99 8.88
C THR A 2 16.14 -16.35 9.81
N THR A 3 15.75 -15.11 9.56
CA THR A 3 14.70 -14.44 10.34
C THR A 3 13.38 -15.15 10.09
N ILE A 4 12.77 -15.72 11.13
CA ILE A 4 11.45 -16.34 11.08
C ILE A 4 10.41 -15.26 11.40
N TYR A 5 9.38 -15.12 10.55
CA TYR A 5 8.31 -14.15 10.75
C TYR A 5 6.99 -14.83 11.16
N SER A 6 6.32 -14.25 12.15
CA SER A 6 4.89 -14.43 12.45
C SER A 6 4.11 -13.14 12.13
N MET A 7 2.79 -13.21 12.06
CA MET A 7 1.94 -12.03 11.87
C MET A 7 2.14 -10.98 12.99
N ASP A 8 2.29 -11.43 14.25
CA ASP A 8 2.65 -10.55 15.37
C ASP A 8 3.99 -9.88 15.14
N SER A 9 5.01 -10.63 14.71
CA SER A 9 6.34 -10.07 14.46
C SER A 9 6.34 -9.03 13.34
N LEU A 10 5.51 -9.19 12.30
CA LEU A 10 5.39 -8.20 11.22
C LEU A 10 4.76 -6.91 11.73
N LYS A 11 3.69 -7.00 12.53
CA LYS A 11 3.07 -5.85 13.20
C LYS A 11 4.03 -5.17 14.17
N GLU A 12 4.77 -5.93 14.97
CA GLU A 12 5.80 -5.40 15.88
C GLU A 12 6.91 -4.69 15.11
N LYS A 13 7.30 -5.21 13.93
CA LYS A 13 8.32 -4.58 13.10
C LYS A 13 7.90 -3.18 12.64
N LEU A 14 6.61 -2.96 12.36
CA LEU A 14 6.07 -1.63 12.04
C LEU A 14 6.33 -0.61 13.14
N ALA A 15 6.44 -1.03 14.42
CA ALA A 15 6.79 -0.14 15.52
C ALA A 15 8.16 0.53 15.37
N LYS A 16 9.05 0.01 14.50
CA LYS A 16 10.33 0.67 14.17
C LYS A 16 10.15 1.98 13.40
N LEU A 17 8.96 2.24 12.82
CA LEU A 17 8.64 3.56 12.29
C LEU A 17 8.64 4.64 13.39
N LEU A 18 8.52 4.27 14.67
CA LEU A 18 8.58 5.23 15.78
C LEU A 18 9.94 5.90 15.95
N ASP A 19 11.01 5.33 15.39
CA ASP A 19 12.34 5.96 15.34
C ASP A 19 12.28 7.28 14.55
N VAL A 20 11.36 7.38 13.58
CA VAL A 20 11.25 8.52 12.65
C VAL A 20 9.91 9.24 12.75
N ILE A 21 8.86 8.58 13.25
CA ILE A 21 7.54 9.13 13.60
C ILE A 21 7.29 8.87 15.10
N PRO A 22 7.87 9.68 16.01
CA PRO A 22 7.78 9.42 17.45
C PRO A 22 6.34 9.39 17.97
N LYS A 23 6.10 8.65 19.06
CA LYS A 23 4.80 8.63 19.73
C LYS A 23 4.36 10.06 20.08
N HIS A 24 3.06 10.33 19.94
CA HIS A 24 2.48 11.66 20.21
C HIS A 24 2.97 12.82 19.35
N SER A 25 3.72 12.55 18.28
CA SER A 25 4.09 13.56 17.28
C SER A 25 2.86 14.07 16.53
N SER A 26 3.04 15.21 15.86
CA SER A 26 2.06 15.75 14.90
C SER A 26 2.44 15.29 13.50
N ALA A 27 1.44 14.95 12.69
CA ALA A 27 1.64 14.50 11.31
C ALA A 27 0.65 15.14 10.34
N VAL A 28 1.10 15.32 9.10
CA VAL A 28 0.24 15.56 7.93
C VAL A 28 0.32 14.32 7.05
N TYR A 29 -0.82 13.66 6.86
CA TYR A 29 -0.88 12.42 6.08
C TYR A 29 -1.29 12.71 4.64
N LEU A 30 -0.41 12.35 3.70
CA LEU A 30 -0.55 12.68 2.29
C LEU A 30 -0.75 11.43 1.42
N ASP A 31 -1.39 11.66 0.29
CA ASP A 31 -1.66 10.69 -0.76
C ASP A 31 -2.60 9.55 -0.35
N TYR A 32 -3.58 9.82 0.51
CA TYR A 32 -4.56 8.79 0.84
C TYR A 32 -5.35 8.37 -0.43
N PRO A 33 -5.64 7.08 -0.62
CA PRO A 33 -6.20 6.56 -1.87
C PRO A 33 -7.71 6.81 -1.97
N LEU A 34 -8.14 7.83 -2.72
CA LEU A 34 -9.55 8.13 -3.00
C LEU A 34 -10.02 7.41 -4.30
N TYR A 35 -10.01 6.08 -4.27
CA TYR A 35 -10.43 5.21 -5.37
C TYR A 35 -10.74 3.78 -4.88
N GLY A 36 -11.21 2.91 -5.77
CA GLY A 36 -11.79 1.60 -5.43
C GLY A 36 -10.83 0.42 -5.30
N ASN A 37 -9.52 0.65 -5.13
CA ASN A 37 -8.60 -0.46 -4.88
C ASN A 37 -8.59 -0.79 -3.40
N VAL A 38 -9.26 -1.89 -3.02
CA VAL A 38 -9.35 -2.32 -1.61
C VAL A 38 -7.96 -2.60 -1.01
N GLY A 39 -7.00 -3.05 -1.81
CA GLY A 39 -5.62 -3.24 -1.33
C GLY A 39 -5.03 -1.96 -0.78
N ASP A 40 -5.08 -0.87 -1.54
CA ASP A 40 -4.56 0.43 -1.08
C ASP A 40 -5.37 0.99 0.09
N LEU A 41 -6.67 0.67 0.17
CA LEU A 41 -7.48 1.00 1.36
C LEU A 41 -7.03 0.24 2.60
N LEU A 42 -6.64 -1.03 2.49
CA LEU A 42 -6.08 -1.79 3.62
C LEU A 42 -4.77 -1.17 4.10
N ILE A 43 -3.91 -0.71 3.19
CA ILE A 43 -2.69 0.06 3.55
C ILE A 43 -3.08 1.32 4.32
N MET A 44 -4.03 2.11 3.80
CA MET A 44 -4.49 3.34 4.45
C MET A 44 -5.05 3.04 5.84
N LYS A 45 -5.89 2.02 6.00
CA LYS A 45 -6.46 1.63 7.29
C LYS A 45 -5.39 1.12 8.26
N GLY A 46 -4.39 0.39 7.78
CA GLY A 46 -3.23 0.00 8.56
C GLY A 46 -2.43 1.21 9.05
N THR A 47 -2.20 2.19 8.19
CA THR A 47 -1.56 3.47 8.54
C THR A 47 -2.34 4.25 9.59
N GLU A 48 -3.67 4.40 9.44
CA GLU A 48 -4.51 5.07 10.44
C GLU A 48 -4.54 4.32 11.78
N ALA A 49 -4.57 2.98 11.74
CA ALA A 49 -4.46 2.15 12.93
C ALA A 49 -3.10 2.33 13.64
N PHE A 50 -2.01 2.51 12.88
CA PHE A 50 -0.68 2.81 13.42
C PHE A 50 -0.69 4.16 14.14
N PHE A 51 -1.23 5.20 13.49
CA PHE A 51 -1.35 6.52 14.11
C PHE A 51 -2.11 6.48 15.42
N LYS A 52 -3.27 5.79 15.42
CA LYS A 52 -4.10 5.62 16.61
C LYS A 52 -3.37 4.86 17.72
N ALA A 53 -2.72 3.75 17.40
CA ALA A 53 -2.03 2.89 18.38
C ALA A 53 -0.90 3.62 19.13
N TYR A 54 -0.25 4.57 18.47
CA TYR A 54 0.89 5.31 19.02
C TYR A 54 0.59 6.77 19.35
N GLY A 55 -0.68 7.14 19.32
CA GLY A 55 -1.16 8.48 19.69
C GLY A 55 -0.64 9.61 18.79
N ILE A 56 -0.28 9.30 17.55
CA ILE A 56 0.20 10.29 16.56
C ILE A 56 -0.99 11.17 16.16
N ARG A 57 -0.87 12.49 16.34
CA ARG A 57 -1.90 13.45 15.98
C ARG A 57 -1.80 13.82 14.51
N VAL A 58 -2.63 13.21 13.69
CA VAL A 58 -2.75 13.58 12.27
C VAL A 58 -3.59 14.84 12.16
N CYS A 59 -2.93 15.98 12.02
CA CYS A 59 -3.56 17.30 11.93
C CYS A 59 -4.38 17.42 10.65
N GLU A 60 -3.87 16.89 9.53
CA GLU A 60 -4.48 17.05 8.22
C GLU A 60 -4.25 15.82 7.34
N ARG A 61 -5.20 15.60 6.42
CA ARG A 61 -5.20 14.49 5.46
C ARG A 61 -5.51 14.99 4.07
N TRP A 62 -4.63 14.72 3.12
CA TRP A 62 -4.80 15.16 1.73
C TRP A 62 -4.45 14.05 0.75
N ASN A 63 -5.08 14.07 -0.42
CA ASN A 63 -4.70 13.22 -1.54
C ASN A 63 -4.06 14.08 -2.65
N ALA A 64 -3.42 13.42 -3.62
CA ALA A 64 -2.76 14.11 -4.72
C ALA A 64 -3.70 15.08 -5.49
N GLU A 65 -5.00 14.80 -5.51
CA GLU A 65 -5.98 15.60 -6.24
C GLU A 65 -6.32 16.90 -5.53
N ASN A 66 -6.40 16.93 -4.19
CA ASN A 66 -6.91 18.08 -3.44
C ASN A 66 -5.86 18.83 -2.61
N PHE A 67 -4.63 18.32 -2.54
CA PHE A 67 -3.53 19.05 -1.92
C PHE A 67 -3.13 20.26 -2.77
N ASN A 68 -3.00 21.42 -2.12
CA ASN A 68 -2.45 22.63 -2.71
C ASN A 68 -0.98 22.75 -2.29
N LEU A 69 -0.06 22.71 -3.26
CA LEU A 69 1.36 22.96 -3.01
C LEU A 69 1.55 24.37 -2.45
N GLY A 70 2.50 24.53 -1.51
CA GLY A 70 2.76 25.79 -0.81
C GLY A 70 1.80 26.11 0.33
N ARG A 71 0.85 25.22 0.65
CA ARG A 71 0.04 25.39 1.87
C ARG A 71 0.93 25.32 3.10
N LYS A 72 0.64 26.14 4.11
CA LYS A 72 1.43 26.16 5.34
C LYS A 72 1.26 24.84 6.10
N ILE A 73 2.35 24.10 6.23
CA ILE A 73 2.46 22.94 7.12
C ILE A 73 3.25 23.40 8.35
N PRO A 74 2.82 23.07 9.59
CA PRO A 74 3.61 23.37 10.79
C PRO A 74 5.01 22.73 10.69
N GLU A 75 6.07 23.47 11.04
CA GLU A 75 7.46 22.99 10.89
C GLU A 75 7.73 21.73 11.73
N GLU A 76 7.06 21.61 12.88
CA GLU A 76 7.14 20.46 13.77
C GLU A 76 6.33 19.23 13.30
N ALA A 77 5.48 19.39 12.29
CA ALA A 77 4.67 18.29 11.77
C ALA A 77 5.49 17.44 10.79
N ILE A 78 5.36 16.11 10.94
CA ILE A 78 5.97 15.14 10.05
C ILE A 78 5.05 14.92 8.86
N ILE A 79 5.55 15.06 7.65
CA ILE A 79 4.81 14.69 6.45
C ILE A 79 4.96 13.19 6.25
N VAL A 80 3.83 12.47 6.28
CA VAL A 80 3.80 11.03 6.08
C VAL A 80 3.09 10.75 4.76
N CYS A 81 3.80 10.17 3.80
CA CYS A 81 3.24 9.79 2.50
C CYS A 81 2.76 8.34 2.55
N GLN A 82 1.57 8.09 2.01
CA GLN A 82 0.97 6.76 1.87
C GLN A 82 1.93 5.74 1.25
N GLY A 83 1.84 4.49 1.73
CA GLY A 83 2.60 3.35 1.20
C GLY A 83 1.92 2.71 -0.01
N GLY A 84 2.47 1.59 -0.50
CA GLY A 84 1.82 0.81 -1.57
C GLY A 84 2.72 0.50 -2.74
N GLY A 85 2.20 0.61 -3.96
CA GLY A 85 2.96 0.32 -5.17
C GLY A 85 2.81 1.42 -6.21
N ASN A 86 2.93 2.68 -5.79
CA ASN A 86 2.79 3.86 -6.63
C ASN A 86 4.08 4.70 -6.69
N PHE A 87 5.24 4.05 -6.52
CA PHE A 87 6.56 4.67 -6.63
C PHE A 87 7.20 4.32 -7.97
N GLY A 88 7.28 5.33 -8.85
CA GLY A 88 7.91 5.24 -10.18
C GLY A 88 6.93 5.27 -11.36
N ASP A 89 7.32 4.65 -12.47
CA ASP A 89 6.80 4.97 -13.82
C ASP A 89 5.39 4.45 -14.11
N LEU A 90 4.93 3.43 -13.39
CA LEU A 90 3.57 2.90 -13.57
C LEU A 90 2.49 3.89 -13.15
N TYR A 91 2.82 4.83 -12.27
CA TYR A 91 1.89 5.75 -11.64
C TYR A 91 2.46 7.17 -11.54
N PRO A 92 2.74 7.82 -12.69
CA PRO A 92 3.48 9.08 -12.74
C PRO A 92 2.78 10.20 -11.99
N HIS A 93 1.44 10.21 -11.95
CA HIS A 93 0.67 11.21 -11.21
C HIS A 93 1.01 11.23 -9.71
N PHE A 94 1.09 10.06 -9.06
CA PHE A 94 1.42 9.94 -7.64
C PHE A 94 2.91 10.20 -7.39
N GLN A 95 3.79 9.74 -8.29
CA GLN A 95 5.22 10.02 -8.21
C GLN A 95 5.52 11.53 -8.30
N GLN A 96 4.95 12.22 -9.29
CA GLN A 96 5.11 13.66 -9.46
C GLN A 96 4.49 14.47 -8.31
N PHE A 97 3.40 13.99 -7.71
CA PHE A 97 2.86 14.59 -6.50
C PHE A 97 3.86 14.51 -5.34
N ARG A 98 4.41 13.31 -5.09
CA ARG A 98 5.39 13.05 -4.03
C ARG A 98 6.65 13.90 -4.20
N GLU A 99 7.22 13.93 -5.40
CA GLU A 99 8.40 14.71 -5.72
C GLU A 99 8.18 16.21 -5.46
N ARG A 100 7.05 16.77 -5.92
CA ARG A 100 6.72 18.18 -5.64
C ARG A 100 6.57 18.44 -4.15
N VAL A 101 5.97 17.53 -3.38
CA VAL A 101 5.90 17.66 -1.92
C VAL A 101 7.31 17.71 -1.32
N ILE A 102 8.20 16.82 -1.74
CA ILE A 102 9.59 16.79 -1.25
C ILE A 102 10.30 18.12 -1.53
N GLU A 103 10.20 18.66 -2.75
CA GLU A 103 10.83 19.93 -3.10
C GLU A 103 10.25 21.12 -2.34
N HIS A 104 8.94 21.13 -2.06
CA HIS A 104 8.26 22.29 -1.47
C HIS A 104 8.36 22.38 0.05
N TYR A 105 8.68 21.29 0.76
CA TYR A 105 8.70 21.26 2.23
C TYR A 105 10.05 20.82 2.81
N PRO A 106 11.16 21.52 2.48
CA PRO A 106 12.52 21.09 2.86
C PRO A 106 12.79 21.10 4.37
N ASN A 107 11.97 21.83 5.14
CA ASN A 107 12.14 21.98 6.59
C ASN A 107 11.31 20.94 7.38
N ASN A 108 10.43 20.20 6.73
CA ASN A 108 9.63 19.17 7.37
C ASN A 108 10.30 17.82 7.19
N ARG A 109 10.32 16.98 8.23
CA ARG A 109 10.64 15.57 8.04
C ARG A 109 9.61 14.95 7.10
N ILE A 110 10.08 14.22 6.09
CA ILE A 110 9.22 13.46 5.18
C ILE A 110 9.48 11.97 5.35
N VAL A 111 8.42 11.21 5.61
CA VAL A 111 8.46 9.74 5.72
C VAL A 111 7.60 9.14 4.61
N ILE A 112 8.23 8.44 3.67
CA ILE A 112 7.54 7.65 2.66
C ILE A 112 7.35 6.26 3.23
N LEU A 113 6.09 5.92 3.54
CA LEU A 113 5.71 4.61 4.07
C LEU A 113 6.06 3.48 3.08
N PRO A 114 6.06 2.21 3.51
CA PRO A 114 6.59 1.09 2.72
C PRO A 114 6.04 1.01 1.29
N GLN A 115 6.93 1.12 0.30
CA GLN A 115 6.62 1.14 -1.13
C GLN A 115 7.25 -0.02 -1.91
N SER A 116 6.54 -0.50 -2.93
CA SER A 116 7.11 -1.19 -4.09
C SER A 116 7.56 -0.13 -5.10
N ILE A 117 8.80 -0.23 -5.56
CA ILE A 117 9.42 0.67 -6.53
C ILE A 117 9.52 -0.01 -7.89
N TYR A 118 9.14 0.70 -8.95
CA TYR A 118 9.29 0.25 -10.32
C TYR A 118 9.54 1.42 -11.28
N TYR A 119 10.63 1.35 -12.03
CA TYR A 119 10.97 2.28 -13.11
C TYR A 119 11.34 1.51 -14.38
N GLU A 120 11.00 2.08 -15.52
CA GLU A 120 11.45 1.68 -16.86
C GLU A 120 12.35 2.74 -17.50
N ASN A 121 12.21 4.01 -17.08
CA ASN A 121 12.90 5.14 -17.68
C ASN A 121 14.03 5.66 -16.77
N GLU A 122 15.27 5.52 -17.24
CA GLU A 122 16.49 5.99 -16.53
C GLU A 122 16.52 7.49 -16.24
N GLU A 123 15.90 8.33 -17.08
CA GLU A 123 15.78 9.77 -16.81
C GLU A 123 14.88 10.04 -15.61
N ASN A 124 13.78 9.29 -15.48
CA ASN A 124 12.91 9.38 -14.31
C ASN A 124 13.60 8.89 -13.04
N ILE A 125 14.45 7.86 -13.14
CA ILE A 125 15.29 7.39 -12.02
C ILE A 125 16.23 8.51 -11.57
N ARG A 126 17.01 9.11 -12.50
CA ARG A 126 17.95 10.19 -12.20
C ARG A 126 17.26 11.40 -11.58
N ARG A 127 16.15 11.84 -12.18
CA ARG A 127 15.33 12.94 -11.66
C ARG A 127 14.80 12.65 -10.26
N THR A 128 14.32 11.42 -10.01
CA THR A 128 13.87 11.02 -8.68
C THR A 128 15.01 11.08 -7.69
N ARG A 129 16.16 10.44 -7.98
CA ARG A 129 17.36 10.46 -7.13
C ARG A 129 17.72 11.89 -6.72
N ASP A 130 17.84 12.80 -7.69
CA ASP A 130 18.27 14.17 -7.43
C ASP A 130 17.31 14.89 -6.47
N ILE A 131 16.00 14.68 -6.62
CA ILE A 131 14.98 15.24 -5.73
C ILE A 131 15.05 14.62 -4.33
N LEU A 132 15.16 13.29 -4.23
CA LEU A 132 15.20 12.61 -2.93
C LEU A 132 16.46 12.99 -2.13
N THR A 133 17.61 13.03 -2.80
CA THR A 133 18.92 13.26 -2.17
C THR A 133 19.14 14.71 -1.77
N ALA A 134 18.46 15.65 -2.42
CA ALA A 134 18.47 17.06 -2.04
C ALA A 134 17.73 17.35 -0.73
N HIS A 135 16.85 16.44 -0.27
CA HIS A 135 16.04 16.66 0.92
C HIS A 135 16.78 16.27 2.22
N PRO A 136 16.92 17.18 3.20
CA PRO A 136 17.80 16.95 4.36
C PRO A 136 17.28 15.91 5.36
N ASP A 137 15.96 15.74 5.50
CA ASP A 137 15.33 14.80 6.43
C ASP A 137 14.24 13.96 5.75
N LEU A 138 14.62 13.21 4.72
CA LEU A 138 13.75 12.26 4.01
C LEU A 138 14.04 10.83 4.48
N HIS A 139 12.99 10.05 4.73
CA HIS A 139 13.05 8.61 5.06
C HIS A 139 12.24 7.80 4.06
N LEU A 140 12.89 6.89 3.35
CA LEU A 140 12.26 6.00 2.37
C LEU A 140 12.16 4.58 2.94
N TYR A 141 10.94 4.07 3.04
CA TYR A 141 10.68 2.67 3.35
C TYR A 141 10.27 1.90 2.11
N THR A 142 10.91 0.75 1.89
CA THR A 142 10.50 -0.22 0.86
C THR A 142 9.90 -1.46 1.49
N ARG A 143 8.93 -2.09 0.81
CA ARG A 143 8.19 -3.22 1.38
C ARG A 143 8.66 -4.59 0.93
N GLU A 144 9.65 -4.67 0.05
CA GLU A 144 10.23 -5.93 -0.40
C GLU A 144 11.71 -5.75 -0.76
N LYS A 145 12.45 -6.87 -0.75
CA LYS A 145 13.89 -6.88 -0.98
C LYS A 145 14.27 -6.30 -2.36
N ALA A 146 13.50 -6.62 -3.40
CA ALA A 146 13.77 -6.11 -4.75
C ALA A 146 13.76 -4.58 -4.80
N SER A 147 12.74 -3.93 -4.23
CA SER A 147 12.67 -2.47 -4.16
C SER A 147 13.73 -1.87 -3.22
N PHE A 148 14.08 -2.56 -2.14
CA PHE A 148 15.20 -2.13 -1.29
C PHE A 148 16.52 -2.12 -2.05
N GLN A 149 16.81 -3.18 -2.81
CA GLN A 149 18.03 -3.28 -3.63
C GLN A 149 18.06 -2.19 -4.70
N PHE A 150 16.96 -2.04 -5.47
CA PHE A 150 16.81 -0.99 -6.46
C PHE A 150 17.07 0.41 -5.87
N ALA A 151 16.47 0.72 -4.71
CA ALA A 151 16.64 2.02 -4.09
C ALA A 151 18.09 2.29 -3.64
N ASN A 152 18.79 1.29 -3.09
CA ASN A 152 20.20 1.44 -2.70
C ASN A 152 21.13 1.60 -3.91
N GLU A 153 20.81 0.96 -5.03
CA GLU A 153 21.61 1.04 -6.25
C GLU A 153 21.41 2.37 -6.98
N HIS A 154 20.17 2.82 -7.15
CA HIS A 154 19.88 3.97 -7.99
C HIS A 154 19.71 5.30 -7.25
N PHE A 155 19.41 5.27 -5.95
CA PHE A 155 19.24 6.48 -5.13
C PHE A 155 20.47 6.76 -4.26
N GLU A 156 21.66 6.59 -4.83
CA GLU A 156 22.93 6.91 -4.18
C GLU A 156 22.91 8.33 -3.61
N GLY A 157 23.31 8.47 -2.34
CA GLY A 157 23.25 9.72 -1.58
C GLY A 157 22.05 9.85 -0.65
N LEU A 158 21.02 9.01 -0.79
CA LEU A 158 19.89 8.99 0.14
C LEU A 158 20.23 8.15 1.37
N ASN A 159 20.44 8.79 2.51
CA ASN A 159 20.98 8.13 3.70
C ASN A 159 19.99 7.23 4.44
N ASN A 160 18.68 7.49 4.32
CA ASN A 160 17.65 6.84 5.14
C ASN A 160 16.75 5.92 4.30
N ILE A 161 17.33 4.85 3.77
CA ILE A 161 16.59 3.78 3.08
C ILE A 161 16.48 2.59 4.02
N ARG A 162 15.26 2.13 4.31
CA ARG A 162 15.01 0.98 5.18
C ARG A 162 13.93 0.07 4.62
N MET A 163 13.96 -1.20 5.01
CA MET A 163 12.94 -2.17 4.61
C MET A 163 11.96 -2.44 5.76
N MET A 164 10.67 -2.47 5.45
CA MET A 164 9.59 -2.57 6.43
C MET A 164 8.40 -3.34 5.83
N PRO A 165 7.66 -4.16 6.60
CA PRO A 165 6.46 -4.83 6.08
C PRO A 165 5.41 -3.82 5.61
N ASP A 166 4.46 -4.27 4.80
CA ASP A 166 3.33 -3.45 4.37
C ASP A 166 2.50 -2.94 5.57
N MET A 167 2.00 -1.70 5.50
CA MET A 167 1.22 -1.10 6.58
C MET A 167 -0.06 -1.87 6.91
N ALA A 168 -0.62 -2.63 5.97
CA ALA A 168 -1.78 -3.47 6.21
C ALA A 168 -1.57 -4.47 7.36
N HIS A 169 -0.33 -4.88 7.66
CA HIS A 169 -0.03 -5.74 8.81
C HIS A 169 -0.39 -5.11 10.17
N GLN A 170 -0.51 -3.79 10.26
CA GLN A 170 -0.97 -3.13 11.48
C GLN A 170 -2.40 -3.51 11.88
N LEU A 171 -3.21 -3.98 10.91
CA LEU A 171 -4.58 -4.43 11.13
C LEU A 171 -4.65 -5.81 11.81
N TRP A 172 -3.52 -6.49 12.02
CA TRP A 172 -3.51 -7.81 12.65
C TRP A 172 -3.91 -7.76 14.14
N PRO A 173 -4.74 -8.72 14.63
CA PRO A 173 -5.57 -9.64 13.86
C PRO A 173 -6.89 -9.00 13.42
N ILE A 174 -7.47 -9.50 12.32
CA ILE A 174 -8.86 -9.21 11.93
C ILE A 174 -9.70 -10.47 12.20
N GLU A 175 -10.78 -10.30 12.96
CA GLU A 175 -11.74 -11.39 13.20
C GLU A 175 -12.65 -11.58 11.97
N PRO A 176 -12.84 -12.82 11.48
CA PRO A 176 -13.84 -13.11 10.47
C PRO A 176 -15.24 -12.71 10.93
N THR A 177 -16.01 -12.09 10.05
CA THR A 177 -17.36 -11.59 10.38
C THR A 177 -18.47 -12.57 10.00
N GLU A 178 -18.14 -13.65 9.30
CA GLU A 178 -19.07 -14.67 8.81
C GLU A 178 -18.47 -16.05 9.05
N LYS A 179 -19.33 -17.06 9.17
CA LYS A 179 -18.90 -18.46 9.10
C LYS A 179 -18.72 -18.85 7.64
N PRO A 180 -17.65 -19.57 7.28
CA PRO A 180 -17.49 -20.05 5.91
C PRO A 180 -18.70 -20.86 5.45
N SER A 181 -19.24 -20.49 4.29
CA SER A 181 -20.28 -21.25 3.57
C SER A 181 -19.77 -21.80 2.24
N GLU A 182 -18.66 -21.26 1.74
CA GLU A 182 -18.02 -21.63 0.48
C GLU A 182 -16.59 -22.14 0.75
N SER A 183 -16.06 -22.98 -0.15
CA SER A 183 -14.76 -23.62 0.06
C SER A 183 -13.55 -22.73 -0.28
N VAL A 184 -13.50 -22.20 -1.51
CA VAL A 184 -12.30 -21.50 -2.02
C VAL A 184 -12.69 -20.22 -2.75
N LEU A 185 -12.19 -19.08 -2.27
CA LEU A 185 -12.25 -17.81 -3.01
C LEU A 185 -11.07 -17.74 -3.99
N ARG A 186 -11.34 -17.49 -5.28
CA ARG A 186 -10.28 -17.19 -6.26
C ARG A 186 -10.25 -15.70 -6.59
N LEU A 187 -9.43 -14.93 -5.88
CA LEU A 187 -9.26 -13.49 -6.17
C LEU A 187 -8.12 -13.29 -7.19
N ILE A 188 -8.45 -13.36 -8.48
CA ILE A 188 -7.51 -13.32 -9.59
C ILE A 188 -7.65 -12.01 -10.37
N ARG A 189 -6.51 -11.42 -10.74
CA ARG A 189 -6.47 -10.18 -11.53
C ARG A 189 -7.01 -10.39 -12.94
N THR A 190 -7.76 -9.42 -13.45
CA THR A 190 -8.20 -9.40 -14.86
C THR A 190 -7.57 -8.26 -15.67
N ASP A 191 -6.62 -7.52 -15.09
CA ASP A 191 -5.98 -6.34 -15.69
C ASP A 191 -4.58 -6.64 -16.24
N LYS A 192 -3.84 -5.60 -16.65
CA LYS A 192 -2.51 -5.71 -17.28
C LYS A 192 -1.42 -6.40 -16.45
N GLU A 193 -1.64 -6.60 -15.15
CA GLU A 193 -0.71 -7.35 -14.29
C GLU A 193 -1.10 -8.83 -14.14
N ALA A 194 -2.13 -9.30 -14.86
CA ALA A 194 -2.49 -10.71 -14.93
C ALA A 194 -1.36 -11.52 -15.58
N ASN A 195 -1.07 -12.69 -15.02
CA ASN A 195 -0.13 -13.65 -15.60
C ASN A 195 -0.92 -14.78 -16.28
N GLY A 196 -1.02 -14.73 -17.61
CA GLY A 196 -1.86 -15.65 -18.39
C GLY A 196 -1.42 -17.12 -18.39
N SER A 197 -0.17 -17.43 -18.05
CA SER A 197 0.33 -18.82 -18.01
C SER A 197 0.02 -19.51 -16.68
N LEU A 198 0.01 -18.77 -15.56
CA LEU A 198 -0.34 -19.26 -14.23
C LEU A 198 -1.85 -19.19 -13.93
N GLN A 199 -2.56 -18.27 -14.61
CA GLN A 199 -3.99 -18.06 -14.43
C GLN A 199 -4.76 -18.81 -15.52
N LYS A 200 -5.10 -20.08 -15.27
CA LYS A 200 -5.98 -20.83 -16.18
C LYS A 200 -7.39 -20.23 -16.14
N ALA A 201 -7.96 -19.98 -17.32
CA ALA A 201 -9.29 -19.41 -17.46
C ALA A 201 -10.41 -20.39 -17.04
N GLN A 202 -11.45 -19.83 -16.41
CA GLN A 202 -12.75 -20.45 -16.08
C GLN A 202 -12.78 -21.52 -14.97
N GLU A 203 -12.20 -21.23 -13.80
CA GLU A 203 -12.61 -21.94 -12.58
C GLU A 203 -13.77 -21.18 -11.88
N PRO A 204 -14.72 -21.90 -11.23
CA PRO A 204 -15.79 -21.28 -10.44
C PRO A 204 -15.23 -20.30 -9.39
N ASP A 205 -16.00 -19.26 -9.06
CA ASP A 205 -15.69 -18.27 -8.02
C ASP A 205 -14.41 -17.45 -8.24
N THR A 206 -14.14 -17.14 -9.51
CA THR A 206 -13.07 -16.20 -9.90
C THR A 206 -13.57 -14.76 -9.87
N TYR A 207 -12.99 -13.95 -8.97
CA TYR A 207 -13.34 -12.55 -8.74
C TYR A 207 -12.12 -11.62 -8.78
N ASP A 208 -12.35 -10.33 -9.00
CA ASP A 208 -11.37 -9.26 -8.79
C ASP A 208 -12.00 -8.16 -7.91
N TRP A 209 -11.23 -7.21 -7.38
CA TRP A 209 -11.75 -6.11 -6.56
C TRP A 209 -12.94 -5.37 -7.19
N PRO A 210 -12.95 -5.08 -8.51
CA PRO A 210 -14.11 -4.47 -9.17
C PRO A 210 -15.39 -5.32 -9.15
N VAL A 211 -15.30 -6.62 -8.87
CA VAL A 211 -16.45 -7.51 -8.72
C VAL A 211 -16.94 -7.53 -7.26
N ILE A 212 -16.03 -7.38 -6.29
CA ILE A 212 -16.38 -7.19 -4.87
C ILE A 212 -17.09 -5.85 -4.65
N LEU A 213 -16.67 -4.81 -5.37
CA LEU A 213 -17.33 -3.50 -5.35
C LEU A 213 -18.54 -3.46 -6.30
N SER A 214 -19.71 -3.17 -5.75
CA SER A 214 -20.94 -3.04 -6.54
C SER A 214 -20.92 -1.78 -7.41
N ASP A 215 -21.78 -1.69 -8.41
CA ASP A 215 -21.91 -0.46 -9.19
C ASP A 215 -22.38 0.74 -8.34
N ARG A 216 -23.12 0.47 -7.27
CA ARG A 216 -23.47 1.49 -6.28
C ARG A 216 -22.22 2.01 -5.57
N ASP A 217 -21.29 1.12 -5.23
CA ASP A 217 -20.02 1.48 -4.59
C ASP A 217 -19.17 2.34 -5.55
N LYS A 218 -19.00 1.87 -6.79
CA LYS A 218 -18.27 2.61 -7.85
C LYS A 218 -18.88 3.99 -8.11
N ARG A 219 -20.21 4.11 -8.12
CA ARG A 219 -20.90 5.42 -8.23
C ARG A 219 -20.65 6.31 -7.02
N GLY A 220 -20.62 5.75 -5.81
CA GLY A 220 -20.31 6.49 -4.59
C GLY A 220 -18.88 7.05 -4.61
N ILE A 221 -17.91 6.22 -5.01
CA ILE A 221 -16.51 6.65 -5.21
C ILE A 221 -16.44 7.79 -6.23
N ARG A 222 -17.06 7.63 -7.41
CA ARG A 222 -17.08 8.68 -8.43
C ARG A 222 -17.70 9.98 -7.93
N ARG A 223 -18.79 9.92 -7.17
CA ARG A 223 -19.42 11.11 -6.57
C ARG A 223 -18.46 11.80 -5.60
N LEU A 224 -17.75 11.05 -4.76
CA LEU A 224 -16.74 11.62 -3.85
C LEU A 224 -15.54 12.20 -4.60
N GLN A 225 -15.10 11.59 -5.71
CA GLN A 225 -14.07 12.14 -6.60
C GLN A 225 -14.50 13.47 -7.23
N THR A 226 -15.72 13.53 -7.78
CA THR A 226 -16.28 14.78 -8.32
C THR A 226 -16.41 15.84 -7.24
N LEU A 227 -16.93 15.47 -6.05
CA LEU A 227 -17.02 16.39 -4.92
C LEU A 227 -15.63 16.88 -4.48
N ASN A 228 -14.62 16.01 -4.48
CA ASN A 228 -13.25 16.38 -4.14
C ASN A 228 -12.67 17.42 -5.11
N ALA A 229 -12.88 17.22 -6.41
CA ALA A 229 -12.44 18.15 -7.44
C ALA A 229 -13.14 19.52 -7.34
N LEU A 230 -14.46 19.53 -7.06
CA LEU A 230 -15.21 20.77 -6.82
C LEU A 230 -14.79 21.45 -5.51
N ASN A 231 -14.56 20.68 -4.46
CA ASN A 231 -14.08 21.15 -3.16
C ASN A 231 -12.74 21.86 -3.30
N LYS A 232 -11.80 21.29 -4.06
CA LYS A 232 -10.50 21.94 -4.35
C LYS A 232 -10.69 23.31 -5.00
N LYS A 233 -11.54 23.40 -6.02
CA LYS A 233 -11.83 24.67 -6.71
C LYS A 233 -12.43 25.72 -5.79
N ALA A 234 -13.16 25.30 -4.75
CA ALA A 234 -13.74 26.18 -3.74
C ALA A 234 -12.78 26.49 -2.56
N GLY A 235 -11.51 26.09 -2.62
CA GLY A 235 -10.55 26.33 -1.54
C GLY A 235 -10.57 25.28 -0.41
N ASN A 236 -11.09 24.08 -0.69
CA ASN A 236 -11.21 22.94 0.23
C ASN A 236 -12.03 23.18 1.53
N PRO A 237 -13.23 23.77 1.49
CA PRO A 237 -14.04 24.00 2.70
C PRO A 237 -14.62 22.72 3.33
N LEU A 238 -14.76 21.63 2.56
CA LEU A 238 -15.35 20.38 3.02
C LEU A 238 -14.29 19.37 3.52
N PRO A 239 -14.58 18.60 4.58
CA PRO A 239 -13.69 17.58 5.12
C PRO A 239 -13.76 16.27 4.31
N ILE A 240 -13.29 16.28 3.05
CA ILE A 240 -13.39 15.12 2.15
C ILE A 240 -12.70 13.88 2.71
N ALA A 241 -11.57 14.04 3.41
CA ALA A 241 -10.88 12.92 4.05
C ALA A 241 -11.77 12.18 5.05
N HIS A 242 -12.59 12.89 5.83
CA HIS A 242 -13.53 12.31 6.80
C HIS A 242 -14.67 11.56 6.13
N TYR A 243 -15.22 12.13 5.04
CA TYR A 243 -16.25 11.44 4.26
C TYR A 243 -15.69 10.17 3.62
N TRP A 244 -14.46 10.25 3.11
CA TRP A 244 -13.77 9.11 2.52
C TRP A 244 -13.40 8.05 3.56
N GLU A 245 -12.96 8.43 4.76
CA GLU A 245 -12.65 7.51 5.85
C GLU A 245 -13.85 6.60 6.15
N ARG A 246 -15.03 7.18 6.37
CA ARG A 246 -16.26 6.42 6.64
C ARG A 246 -16.68 5.56 5.45
N TYR A 247 -16.57 6.11 4.25
CA TYR A 247 -16.96 5.35 3.05
C TYR A 247 -16.02 4.17 2.80
N SER A 248 -14.71 4.37 2.99
CA SER A 248 -13.70 3.32 2.87
C SER A 248 -13.82 2.27 3.98
N ASP A 249 -14.27 2.61 5.20
CA ASP A 249 -14.61 1.62 6.23
C ASP A 249 -15.69 0.66 5.72
N MET A 250 -16.76 1.19 5.13
CA MET A 250 -17.81 0.37 4.54
C MET A 250 -17.27 -0.55 3.43
N LEU A 251 -16.40 -0.03 2.55
CA LEU A 251 -15.79 -0.84 1.47
C LEU A 251 -14.90 -1.96 2.02
N VAL A 252 -14.02 -1.64 2.98
CA VAL A 252 -13.12 -2.62 3.62
C VAL A 252 -13.92 -3.68 4.39
N ASN A 253 -14.92 -3.27 5.17
CA ASN A 253 -15.79 -4.20 5.90
C ASN A 253 -16.57 -5.11 4.95
N LYS A 254 -17.02 -4.60 3.80
CA LYS A 254 -17.65 -5.42 2.77
C LYS A 254 -16.69 -6.46 2.22
N SER A 255 -15.43 -6.11 2.00
CA SER A 255 -14.39 -7.05 1.55
C SER A 255 -14.04 -8.08 2.62
N ILE A 256 -13.90 -7.67 3.89
CA ILE A 256 -13.70 -8.59 5.03
C ILE A 256 -14.84 -9.60 5.11
N ARG A 257 -16.08 -9.11 5.02
CA ARG A 257 -17.28 -9.96 5.04
C ARG A 257 -17.27 -10.97 3.88
N PHE A 258 -16.98 -10.50 2.67
CA PHE A 258 -16.89 -11.36 1.50
C PHE A 258 -15.82 -12.45 1.64
N PHE A 259 -14.62 -12.09 2.08
CA PHE A 259 -13.55 -13.07 2.37
C PHE A 259 -13.95 -14.05 3.49
N SER A 260 -14.68 -13.58 4.50
CA SER A 260 -15.09 -14.40 5.64
C SER A 260 -15.99 -15.58 5.23
N CYS A 261 -16.77 -15.45 4.15
CA CYS A 261 -17.63 -16.49 3.62
C CYS A 261 -16.89 -17.71 3.04
N TYR A 262 -15.58 -17.63 2.81
CA TYR A 262 -14.79 -18.70 2.19
C TYR A 262 -13.83 -19.34 3.20
N GLU A 263 -13.63 -20.66 3.14
CA GLU A 263 -12.68 -21.36 4.03
C GLU A 263 -11.22 -21.01 3.71
N SER A 264 -10.88 -20.93 2.42
CA SER A 264 -9.53 -20.63 1.93
C SER A 264 -9.53 -19.66 0.75
N VAL A 265 -8.36 -19.08 0.44
CA VAL A 265 -8.21 -18.07 -0.61
C VAL A 265 -7.06 -18.40 -1.55
N VAL A 266 -7.30 -18.41 -2.85
CA VAL A 266 -6.28 -18.41 -3.90
C VAL A 266 -6.28 -17.04 -4.56
N THR A 267 -5.14 -16.37 -4.67
CA THR A 267 -5.12 -14.99 -5.17
C THR A 267 -3.85 -14.61 -5.91
N SER A 268 -3.99 -13.80 -6.96
CA SER A 268 -2.87 -13.13 -7.63
C SER A 268 -2.74 -11.64 -7.23
N ARG A 269 -3.47 -11.20 -6.20
CA ARG A 269 -3.40 -9.85 -5.62
C ARG A 269 -2.63 -9.94 -4.29
N LEU A 270 -1.53 -9.20 -4.16
CA LEU A 270 -0.76 -9.12 -2.90
C LEU A 270 -1.65 -8.83 -1.68
N HIS A 271 -2.58 -7.88 -1.78
CA HIS A 271 -3.47 -7.56 -0.66
C HIS A 271 -4.59 -8.57 -0.45
N GLY A 272 -4.92 -9.40 -1.45
CA GLY A 272 -5.76 -10.58 -1.21
C GLY A 272 -5.04 -11.56 -0.31
N HIS A 273 -3.74 -11.77 -0.56
CA HIS A 273 -2.89 -12.62 0.27
C HIS A 273 -2.73 -12.06 1.69
N ILE A 274 -2.37 -10.78 1.84
CA ILE A 274 -2.25 -10.13 3.15
C ILE A 274 -3.58 -10.16 3.91
N LEU A 275 -4.71 -9.83 3.28
CA LEU A 275 -6.03 -9.89 3.92
C LEU A 275 -6.38 -11.30 4.40
N SER A 276 -6.04 -12.33 3.62
CA SER A 276 -6.27 -13.73 4.02
C SER A 276 -5.45 -14.09 5.25
N CYS A 277 -4.18 -13.65 5.31
CA CYS A 277 -3.34 -13.82 6.49
C CYS A 277 -3.90 -13.06 7.69
N LEU A 278 -4.38 -11.83 7.51
CA LEU A 278 -4.99 -11.02 8.56
C LEU A 278 -6.24 -11.69 9.15
N LEU A 279 -6.99 -12.42 8.33
CA LEU A 279 -8.18 -13.21 8.69
C LEU A 279 -7.87 -14.64 9.13
N GLN A 280 -6.59 -15.00 9.25
CA GLN A 280 -6.16 -16.33 9.71
C GLN A 280 -6.62 -17.48 8.79
N LYS A 281 -6.75 -17.21 7.49
CA LYS A 281 -7.21 -18.19 6.48
C LYS A 281 -6.05 -18.87 5.77
N GLU A 282 -6.25 -20.15 5.45
CA GLU A 282 -5.43 -20.85 4.47
C GLU A 282 -5.44 -20.11 3.14
N ASN A 283 -4.26 -19.85 2.58
CA ASN A 283 -4.20 -19.12 1.34
C ASN A 283 -2.98 -19.44 0.46
N ILE A 284 -3.19 -19.27 -0.84
CA ILE A 284 -2.21 -19.47 -1.87
C ILE A 284 -2.07 -18.17 -2.65
N VAL A 285 -0.86 -17.60 -2.67
CA VAL A 285 -0.55 -16.45 -3.52
C VAL A 285 0.07 -16.94 -4.83
N ILE A 286 -0.46 -16.46 -5.94
CA ILE A 286 0.04 -16.71 -7.29
C ILE A 286 0.90 -15.52 -7.69
N ASP A 287 2.09 -15.80 -8.22
CA ASP A 287 2.98 -14.75 -8.69
C ASP A 287 2.41 -14.00 -9.90
N ASN A 288 2.79 -12.74 -10.05
CA ASN A 288 2.37 -11.93 -11.20
C ASN A 288 3.46 -11.91 -12.29
N SER A 289 3.20 -11.22 -13.41
CA SER A 289 4.05 -11.25 -14.60
C SER A 289 5.47 -10.69 -14.41
N TYR A 290 5.75 -10.03 -13.29
CA TYR A 290 7.04 -9.38 -13.01
C TYR A 290 7.57 -9.68 -11.60
N GLY A 291 7.10 -10.76 -10.97
CA GLY A 291 7.68 -11.30 -9.73
C GLY A 291 7.32 -10.57 -8.44
N LYS A 292 6.38 -9.62 -8.46
CA LYS A 292 6.06 -8.75 -7.30
C LYS A 292 5.52 -9.52 -6.10
N ASN A 293 4.60 -10.46 -6.34
CA ASN A 293 3.98 -11.18 -5.24
C ASN A 293 5.00 -12.16 -4.64
N ALA A 294 5.80 -12.83 -5.47
CA ALA A 294 6.90 -13.67 -5.00
C ALA A 294 7.94 -12.87 -4.22
N ASN A 295 8.33 -11.68 -4.69
CA ASN A 295 9.29 -10.81 -4.00
C ASN A 295 8.82 -10.46 -2.59
N TYR A 296 7.55 -10.06 -2.42
CA TYR A 296 7.00 -9.79 -1.09
C TYR A 296 6.91 -11.06 -0.23
N TYR A 297 6.39 -12.15 -0.80
CA TYR A 297 6.24 -13.44 -0.11
C TYR A 297 7.58 -13.94 0.44
N ASN A 298 8.62 -13.95 -0.39
CA ASN A 298 9.96 -14.40 -0.01
C ASN A 298 10.63 -13.48 1.01
N THR A 299 10.26 -12.19 1.04
CA THR A 299 10.80 -11.22 2.01
C THR A 299 10.19 -11.41 3.40
N TRP A 300 8.87 -11.63 3.50
CA TRP A 300 8.14 -11.55 4.78
C TRP A 300 7.26 -12.74 5.13
N MET A 301 6.74 -13.46 4.14
CA MET A 301 5.61 -14.38 4.32
C MET A 301 5.98 -15.86 4.24
N LYS A 302 7.17 -16.20 3.72
CA LYS A 302 7.60 -17.59 3.48
C LYS A 302 7.52 -18.51 4.70
N ASP A 303 7.68 -17.96 5.90
CA ASP A 303 7.69 -18.68 7.17
C ASP A 303 6.35 -18.57 7.91
N ILE A 304 5.37 -17.85 7.34
CA ILE A 304 4.04 -17.69 7.94
C ILE A 304 3.23 -18.95 7.66
N PRO A 305 2.68 -19.60 8.70
CA PRO A 305 1.81 -20.76 8.55
C PRO A 305 0.63 -20.46 7.62
N ASN A 306 0.09 -21.49 6.98
CA ASN A 306 -1.15 -21.41 6.20
C ASN A 306 -1.02 -20.54 4.94
N THR A 307 0.23 -20.27 4.50
CA THR A 307 0.53 -19.56 3.26
C THR A 307 1.35 -20.42 2.31
N LYS A 308 1.07 -20.34 1.01
CA LYS A 308 1.86 -20.98 -0.05
C LYS A 308 2.03 -20.05 -1.24
N LEU A 309 3.16 -20.15 -1.93
CA LEU A 309 3.43 -19.44 -3.18
C LEU A 309 3.35 -20.41 -4.38
N ILE A 310 2.61 -20.00 -5.42
CA ILE A 310 2.68 -20.58 -6.77
C ILE A 310 3.44 -19.59 -7.65
N GLN A 311 4.56 -20.03 -8.20
CA GLN A 311 5.35 -19.31 -9.19
C GLN A 311 5.69 -20.25 -10.35
N GLU A 312 5.94 -19.72 -11.54
CA GLU A 312 6.51 -20.54 -12.62
C GLU A 312 7.87 -21.10 -12.15
N LYS A 313 8.23 -22.30 -12.62
CA LYS A 313 9.62 -22.76 -12.49
C LYS A 313 10.47 -21.91 -13.45
N THR A 314 10.95 -20.77 -12.99
CA THR A 314 12.01 -20.04 -13.68
C THR A 314 13.35 -20.66 -13.28
N GLU A 315 14.09 -21.13 -14.28
CA GLU A 315 15.55 -21.28 -14.18
C GLU A 315 16.11 -19.87 -13.95
N GLU A 316 16.37 -19.54 -12.68
CA GLU A 316 16.91 -18.27 -12.18
C GLU A 316 16.04 -17.02 -12.45
N PRO A 317 15.92 -16.10 -11.47
CA PRO A 317 15.25 -14.82 -11.71
C PRO A 317 16.05 -14.02 -12.75
N PRO A 318 15.40 -13.35 -13.72
CA PRO A 318 16.10 -12.42 -14.59
C PRO A 318 16.73 -11.34 -13.71
N VAL A 319 18.05 -11.23 -13.81
CA VAL A 319 18.80 -10.08 -13.31
C VAL A 319 18.22 -8.85 -14.02
N PRO A 320 17.69 -7.84 -13.30
CA PRO A 320 17.35 -6.58 -13.92
C PRO A 320 18.63 -6.00 -14.52
N VAL A 321 18.60 -5.68 -15.82
CA VAL A 321 19.68 -4.93 -16.48
C VAL A 321 19.69 -3.50 -15.98
#